data_AF-A0A7S3RH58-F1
#
_entry.id   AF-A0A7S3RH58-F1
#
_cell.length_a   1.000
_cell.length_b   1.000
_cell.length_c   1.000
_cell.angle_alpha   90.00
_cell.angle_beta   90.00
_cell.angle_gamma   90.00
#
_symmetry.space_group_name_H-M   'P 1'
#
loop_
_entity.id
_entity.type
_entity.pdbx_description
1 polymer ?
#
loop_
_entity_poly.entity_id
_entity_poly.type
_entity_poly.pdbx_seq_one_letter_code
_entity_poly.pdbx_strand_id
1 'polypeptide(L)'
;VPAEALDALLKPLAGAARDYRALGRGLPKGKDPSTRILAAAASRVALPCGAEAVRLDVAGDRFLRRQVRTLVATAVHAARSRPGDELALLDLATCGDVHRTAPAAPAIGLCLAEAGYGAAAPGDEAQSRGESGG
;
A
#
# COMPACT_ATOMS: atom_id res chain seq x y z
N VAL A 1 6.90 -10.84 14.01
CA VAL A 1 6.00 -11.46 13.02
C VAL A 1 6.89 -12.08 11.97
N PRO A 2 6.72 -13.37 11.63
CA PRO A 2 7.52 -14.02 10.59
C PRO A 2 7.37 -13.31 9.24
N ALA A 3 8.42 -13.30 8.42
CA ALA A 3 8.40 -12.64 7.12
C ALA A 3 7.40 -13.35 6.18
N GLU A 4 7.32 -14.66 6.28
CA GLU A 4 6.48 -15.54 5.48
C GLU A 4 4.99 -15.27 5.72
N ALA A 5 4.62 -15.00 6.97
CA ALA A 5 3.25 -14.63 7.33
C ALA A 5 2.86 -13.26 6.75
N LEU A 6 3.80 -12.30 6.72
CA LEU A 6 3.57 -11.01 6.09
C LEU A 6 3.52 -11.13 4.56
N ASP A 7 4.39 -11.95 3.98
CA ASP A 7 4.44 -12.20 2.54
C ASP A 7 3.13 -12.82 2.03
N ALA A 8 2.57 -13.79 2.76
CA ALA A 8 1.28 -14.39 2.46
C ALA A 8 0.14 -13.35 2.46
N LEU A 9 0.14 -12.41 3.41
CA LEU A 9 -0.86 -11.34 3.47
C LEU A 9 -0.73 -10.29 2.36
N LEU A 10 0.50 -10.07 1.86
CA LEU A 10 0.78 -9.07 0.83
C LEU A 10 0.44 -9.55 -0.58
N LYS A 11 0.60 -10.86 -0.86
CA LYS A 11 0.36 -11.45 -2.18
C LYS A 11 -1.01 -11.11 -2.79
N PRO A 12 -2.14 -11.20 -2.07
CA PRO A 12 -3.46 -10.91 -2.64
C PRO A 12 -3.67 -9.44 -3.04
N LEU A 13 -2.84 -8.52 -2.56
CA LEU A 13 -2.94 -7.10 -2.90
C LEU A 13 -2.50 -6.82 -4.33
N ALA A 14 -1.62 -7.64 -4.91
CA ALA A 14 -1.06 -7.38 -6.23
C ALA A 14 -2.10 -7.53 -7.36
N GLY A 15 -1.88 -6.81 -8.47
CA GLY A 15 -2.50 -7.07 -9.78
C GLY A 15 -3.75 -6.26 -10.11
N ALA A 16 -4.63 -5.97 -9.16
CA ALA A 16 -5.87 -5.21 -9.44
C ALA A 16 -5.86 -3.81 -8.83
N ALA A 17 -6.44 -2.85 -9.57
CA ALA A 17 -6.78 -1.55 -9.01
C ALA A 17 -7.95 -1.72 -8.05
N ARG A 18 -7.84 -1.21 -6.82
CA ARG A 18 -8.86 -1.32 -5.78
C ARG A 18 -8.99 -0.01 -5.02
N ASP A 19 -10.16 0.23 -4.43
CA ASP A 19 -10.34 1.32 -3.47
C ASP A 19 -9.52 1.02 -2.21
N TYR A 20 -8.42 1.77 -2.04
CA TYR A 20 -7.54 1.67 -0.87
C TYR A 20 -7.73 2.85 0.11
N ARG A 21 -8.89 3.50 0.10
CA ARG A 21 -9.18 4.65 0.98
C ARG A 21 -8.99 4.34 2.45
N ALA A 22 -9.26 3.10 2.88
CA ALA A 22 -9.04 2.66 4.27
C ALA A 22 -7.56 2.85 4.68
N LEU A 23 -6.62 2.68 3.76
CA LEU A 23 -5.19 2.86 4.00
C LEU A 23 -4.73 4.33 3.87
N GLY A 24 -5.43 5.13 3.08
CA GLY A 24 -5.12 6.54 2.85
C GLY A 24 -5.61 7.49 3.95
N ARG A 25 -5.09 8.71 4.00
CA ARG A 25 -5.58 9.78 4.89
C ARG A 25 -5.64 11.12 4.17
N GLY A 26 -6.72 11.87 4.38
CA GLY A 26 -6.87 13.23 3.85
C GLY A 26 -7.05 13.26 2.33
N LEU A 27 -7.70 12.25 1.74
CA LEU A 27 -8.09 12.29 0.34
C LEU A 27 -9.16 13.37 0.13
N PRO A 28 -8.96 14.35 -0.77
CA PRO A 28 -9.98 15.35 -1.05
C PRO A 28 -11.30 14.72 -1.49
N LYS A 29 -12.41 15.41 -1.20
CA LYS A 29 -13.75 14.96 -1.61
C LYS A 29 -13.81 14.85 -3.14
N GLY A 30 -14.38 13.76 -3.64
CA GLY A 30 -14.54 13.50 -5.07
C GLY A 30 -13.30 13.00 -5.81
N LYS A 31 -12.13 12.89 -5.15
CA LYS A 31 -10.96 12.23 -5.75
C LYS A 31 -11.07 10.71 -5.64
N ASP A 32 -10.69 10.04 -6.72
CA ASP A 32 -10.67 8.57 -6.80
C ASP A 32 -9.59 7.98 -5.88
N PRO A 33 -9.97 7.14 -4.89
CA PRO A 33 -9.03 6.46 -3.99
C PRO A 33 -8.37 5.24 -4.62
N SER A 34 -8.76 4.85 -5.84
CA SER A 34 -8.31 3.60 -6.44
C SER A 34 -6.83 3.66 -6.79
N THR A 35 -6.06 2.69 -6.32
CA THR A 35 -4.64 2.52 -6.68
C THR A 35 -4.39 1.06 -7.00
N ARG A 36 -3.35 0.78 -7.79
CA ARG A 36 -2.92 -0.57 -8.11
C ARG A 36 -1.60 -0.86 -7.43
N ILE A 37 -1.61 -1.85 -6.54
CA ILE A 37 -0.37 -2.46 -6.06
C ILE A 37 0.12 -3.39 -7.18
N LEU A 38 1.28 -3.08 -7.75
CA LEU A 38 1.89 -3.82 -8.85
C LEU A 38 2.59 -5.07 -8.32
N ALA A 39 3.33 -4.92 -7.23
CA ALA A 39 3.99 -6.00 -6.52
C ALA A 39 4.08 -5.66 -5.03
N ALA A 40 3.97 -6.67 -4.17
CA ALA A 40 4.21 -6.54 -2.75
C ALA A 40 4.81 -7.85 -2.22
N ALA A 41 5.89 -7.76 -1.44
CA ALA A 41 6.58 -8.91 -0.88
C ALA A 41 7.15 -8.57 0.50
N ALA A 42 7.33 -9.60 1.33
CA ALA A 42 8.06 -9.48 2.58
C ALA A 42 9.23 -10.46 2.62
N SER A 43 10.40 -9.98 3.08
CA SER A 43 11.60 -10.80 3.21
C SER A 43 12.30 -10.52 4.54
N ARG A 44 12.94 -11.55 5.09
CA ARG A 44 13.86 -11.41 6.22
C ARG A 44 15.19 -10.85 5.72
N VAL A 45 15.75 -9.88 6.43
CA VAL A 45 17.02 -9.24 6.08
C VAL A 45 17.91 -9.07 7.32
N ALA A 46 19.21 -9.32 7.15
CA ALA A 46 20.22 -9.01 8.17
C ALA A 46 20.64 -7.55 8.04
N LEU A 47 20.72 -6.84 9.17
CA LEU A 47 21.20 -5.47 9.24
C LEU A 47 22.71 -5.44 9.53
N PRO A 48 23.44 -4.37 9.14
CA PRO A 48 24.88 -4.26 9.40
C PRO A 48 25.29 -4.36 10.87
N CYS A 49 24.38 -4.06 11.80
CA CYS A 49 24.60 -4.19 13.24
C CYS A 49 24.39 -5.62 13.79
N GLY A 50 24.17 -6.61 12.92
CA GLY A 50 23.92 -8.00 13.31
C GLY A 50 22.48 -8.28 13.76
N ALA A 51 21.60 -7.27 13.75
CA ALA A 51 20.18 -7.45 14.03
C ALA A 51 19.43 -7.95 12.79
N GLU A 52 18.30 -8.62 13.01
CA GLU A 52 17.40 -9.10 11.94
C GLU A 52 16.21 -8.16 11.79
N ALA A 53 15.77 -7.92 10.55
CA ALA A 53 14.58 -7.14 10.23
C ALA A 53 13.72 -7.86 9.18
N VAL A 54 12.48 -7.38 9.02
CA VAL A 54 11.63 -7.76 7.90
C VAL A 54 11.49 -6.55 6.99
N ARG A 55 11.92 -6.69 5.73
CA ARG A 55 11.73 -5.68 4.69
C ARG A 55 10.44 -5.97 3.95
N LEU A 56 9.62 -4.93 3.76
CA LEU A 56 8.45 -4.97 2.89
C LEU A 56 8.76 -4.14 1.65
N ASP A 57 8.77 -4.79 0.50
CA ASP A 57 8.97 -4.16 -0.80
C ASP A 57 7.58 -3.99 -1.44
N VAL A 58 7.19 -2.76 -1.76
CA VAL A 58 5.86 -2.43 -2.31
C VAL A 58 6.01 -1.52 -3.52
N ALA A 59 5.53 -1.98 -4.66
CA ALA A 59 5.45 -1.23 -5.91
C ALA A 59 3.99 -0.96 -6.27
N GLY A 60 3.70 0.23 -6.77
CA GLY A 60 2.35 0.67 -7.14
C GLY A 60 2.38 1.70 -8.26
N ASP A 61 1.25 1.90 -8.93
CA ASP A 61 1.08 2.95 -9.95
C ASP A 61 1.12 4.36 -9.34
N ARG A 62 0.48 4.51 -8.18
CA ARG A 62 0.48 5.68 -7.31
C ARG A 62 0.14 5.23 -5.89
N PHE A 63 0.39 6.10 -4.92
CA PHE A 63 0.01 5.85 -3.53
C PHE A 63 -0.76 7.03 -2.94
N LEU A 64 -1.82 6.73 -2.20
CA LEU A 64 -2.51 7.72 -1.37
C LEU A 64 -1.58 8.18 -0.24
N ARG A 65 -1.81 9.40 0.25
CA ARG A 65 -1.08 9.91 1.41
C ARG A 65 -1.21 8.96 2.60
N ARG A 66 -0.06 8.51 3.13
CA ARG A 66 0.13 7.54 4.23
C ARG A 66 -0.21 6.08 3.90
N GLN A 67 -0.64 5.74 2.68
CA GLN A 67 -1.06 4.38 2.31
C GLN A 67 -0.05 3.31 2.71
N VAL A 68 1.21 3.44 2.28
CA VAL A 68 2.26 2.45 2.57
C VAL A 68 2.49 2.27 4.08
N ARG A 69 2.51 3.36 4.85
CA ARG A 69 2.72 3.29 6.30
C ARG A 69 1.55 2.64 7.04
N THR A 70 0.32 2.92 6.60
CA THR A 70 -0.90 2.28 7.13
C THR A 70 -0.96 0.80 6.74
N LEU A 71 -0.57 0.48 5.51
CA LEU A 71 -0.47 -0.89 5.00
C LEU A 71 0.47 -1.73 5.86
N VAL A 72 1.70 -1.26 6.09
CA VAL A 72 2.71 -1.95 6.90
C VAL A 72 2.18 -2.23 8.31
N ALA A 73 1.62 -1.22 8.98
CA ALA A 73 1.09 -1.40 10.34
C ALA A 73 -0.11 -2.36 10.37
N THR A 74 -0.98 -2.28 9.37
CA THR A 74 -2.18 -3.14 9.27
C THR A 74 -1.80 -4.58 8.93
N ALA A 75 -0.78 -4.81 8.11
CA ALA A 75 -0.24 -6.15 7.84
C ALA A 75 0.30 -6.80 9.11
N VAL A 76 1.09 -6.06 9.90
CA VAL A 76 1.61 -6.54 11.20
C VAL A 76 0.46 -6.82 12.18
N HIS A 77 -0.57 -5.97 12.20
CA HIS A 77 -1.75 -6.20 13.04
C HIS A 77 -2.53 -7.45 12.59
N ALA A 78 -2.83 -7.58 11.30
CA ALA A 78 -3.55 -8.72 10.72
C ALA A 78 -2.82 -10.04 10.96
N ALA A 79 -1.50 -10.08 10.75
CA ALA A 79 -0.69 -11.26 11.01
C ALA A 79 -0.72 -11.73 12.47
N ARG A 80 -1.01 -10.81 13.42
CA ARG A 80 -1.12 -11.12 14.85
C ARG A 80 -2.54 -11.46 15.26
N SER A 81 -3.55 -10.80 14.69
CA SER A 81 -4.95 -10.96 15.08
C SER A 81 -5.70 -12.05 14.32
N ARG A 82 -5.25 -12.38 13.10
CA ARG A 82 -5.83 -13.41 12.24
C ARG A 82 -4.73 -14.26 11.59
N PRO A 83 -3.95 -15.00 12.39
CA PRO A 83 -2.88 -15.84 11.86
C PRO A 83 -3.45 -16.90 10.91
N GLY A 84 -2.85 -17.03 9.72
CA GLY A 84 -3.26 -18.00 8.69
C GLY A 84 -4.38 -17.54 7.76
N ASP A 85 -5.01 -16.39 8.02
CA ASP A 85 -5.98 -15.79 7.11
C ASP A 85 -5.25 -14.90 6.10
N GLU A 86 -4.94 -15.45 4.92
CA GLU A 86 -4.20 -14.76 3.86
C GLU A 86 -4.97 -13.55 3.29
N LEU A 87 -6.30 -13.52 3.42
CA LEU A 87 -7.15 -12.43 2.91
C LEU A 87 -7.38 -11.33 3.94
N ALA A 88 -7.03 -11.53 5.22
CA ALA A 88 -7.27 -10.58 6.29
C ALA A 88 -6.79 -9.16 5.97
N LEU A 89 -5.61 -9.03 5.36
CA LEU A 89 -5.06 -7.72 5.00
C LEU A 89 -5.81 -7.10 3.83
N LEU A 90 -6.15 -7.88 2.80
CA LEU A 90 -6.92 -7.40 1.65
C LEU A 90 -8.26 -6.85 2.12
N ASP A 91 -8.99 -7.62 2.93
CA ASP A 91 -10.28 -7.21 3.49
C ASP A 91 -10.21 -5.90 4.27
N LEU A 92 -9.20 -5.75 5.14
CA LEU A 92 -8.99 -4.53 5.91
C LEU A 92 -8.59 -3.35 5.00
N ALA A 93 -7.78 -3.61 3.98
CA ALA A 93 -7.28 -2.60 3.06
C ALA A 93 -8.37 -2.04 2.13
N THR A 94 -9.38 -2.85 1.79
CA THR A 94 -10.42 -2.49 0.81
C THR A 94 -11.81 -2.30 1.43
N CYS A 95 -11.95 -2.33 2.76
CA CYS A 95 -13.24 -2.14 3.43
C CYS A 95 -13.79 -0.70 3.39
N GLY A 96 -13.01 0.27 2.89
CA GLY A 96 -13.39 1.68 2.83
C GLY A 96 -13.38 2.44 4.17
N ASP A 97 -13.26 1.74 5.31
CA ASP A 97 -13.27 2.33 6.64
C ASP A 97 -11.85 2.47 7.23
N VAL A 98 -11.40 3.72 7.38
CA VAL A 98 -10.09 4.07 7.93
C VAL A 98 -9.91 3.63 9.38
N HIS A 99 -10.99 3.46 10.15
CA HIS A 99 -10.95 3.06 11.56
C HIS A 99 -10.68 1.57 11.75
N ARG A 100 -10.86 0.76 10.69
CA ARG A 100 -10.54 -0.68 10.72
C ARG A 100 -9.05 -0.97 10.45
N THR A 101 -8.30 0.04 10.03
CA THR A 101 -6.85 -0.07 9.77
C THR A 101 -6.03 0.39 10.96
N ALA A 102 -4.82 -0.16 11.11
CA ALA A 102 -3.92 0.26 12.18
C ALA A 102 -3.42 1.71 11.96
N PRO A 103 -3.01 2.43 13.03
CA PRO A 103 -2.32 3.71 12.88
C PRO A 103 -1.07 3.58 12.01
N ALA A 104 -0.78 4.60 11.19
CA ALA A 104 0.35 4.58 10.28
C ALA A 104 1.68 4.31 11.02
N ALA A 105 2.44 3.32 10.56
CA ALA A 105 3.77 2.98 11.08
C ALA A 105 4.70 4.21 11.13
N PRO A 106 5.71 4.29 12.00
CA PRO A 106 6.69 5.38 12.00
C PRO A 106 7.35 5.61 10.62
N ALA A 107 7.77 6.85 10.33
CA ALA A 107 8.35 7.19 9.03
C ALA A 107 9.81 6.73 8.85
N ILE A 108 10.54 6.51 9.96
CA ILE A 108 11.98 6.21 9.97
C ILE A 108 12.40 4.98 9.16
N GLY A 109 11.47 4.02 8.96
CA GLY A 109 11.73 2.80 8.20
C GLY A 109 11.23 2.83 6.75
N LEU A 110 10.72 3.97 6.26
CA LEU A 110 10.20 4.09 4.89
C LEU A 110 11.24 4.77 4.00
N CYS A 111 11.56 4.13 2.87
CA CYS A 111 12.40 4.71 1.83
C CYS A 111 11.69 4.59 0.47
N LEU A 112 11.88 5.59 -0.40
CA LEU A 112 11.54 5.48 -1.81
C LEU A 112 12.74 4.82 -2.51
N ALA A 113 12.54 3.63 -3.06
CA ALA A 113 13.61 2.88 -3.71
C ALA A 113 13.78 3.26 -5.19
N GLU A 114 12.67 3.37 -5.93
CA GLU A 114 12.66 3.61 -7.37
C GLU A 114 11.39 4.37 -7.79
N ALA A 115 11.47 5.08 -8.91
CA ALA A 115 10.32 5.64 -9.62
C ALA A 115 10.44 5.31 -11.12
N GLY A 116 9.41 4.69 -11.68
CA GLY A 116 9.35 4.37 -13.11
C GLY A 116 8.87 5.57 -13.92
N TYR A 117 9.58 5.89 -15.00
CA TYR A 117 9.17 6.89 -15.98
C TYR A 117 8.85 6.18 -17.29
N GLY A 118 7.57 6.10 -17.65
CA GLY A 118 7.08 5.53 -18.90
C GLY A 118 6.03 6.44 -19.54
N ALA A 119 5.73 6.25 -20.83
CA ALA A 119 4.63 6.97 -21.49
C ALA A 119 3.34 6.76 -20.69
N ALA A 120 2.61 7.85 -20.42
CA ALA A 120 1.41 7.83 -19.59
C ALA A 120 0.54 6.61 -19.93
N ALA A 121 0.08 5.89 -18.91
CA ALA A 121 -0.89 4.83 -19.11
C ALA A 121 -2.05 5.41 -19.97
N PRO A 122 -2.49 4.71 -21.03
CA PRO A 122 -3.58 5.19 -21.87
C PRO A 122 -4.81 5.41 -20.98
N GLY A 123 -5.11 6.67 -20.68
CA GLY A 123 -6.10 7.08 -19.68
C GLY A 123 -5.87 8.46 -19.06
N ASP A 124 -4.63 8.98 -19.07
CA ASP A 124 -4.31 10.28 -18.45
C ASP A 124 -4.56 11.50 -19.38
N GLU A 125 -4.85 11.27 -20.67
CA GLU A 125 -5.08 12.35 -21.65
C GLU A 125 -6.45 13.05 -21.49
N ALA A 126 -7.38 12.48 -20.72
CA ALA A 126 -8.75 13.00 -20.63
C ALA A 126 -8.91 14.21 -19.70
N GLN A 127 -7.87 14.66 -18.99
CA GLN A 127 -8.01 15.68 -17.94
C GLN A 127 -7.37 17.04 -18.25
N SER A 128 -6.86 17.26 -19.48
CA SER A 128 -6.26 18.53 -19.93
C SER A 128 -7.14 19.37 -20.86
N ARG A 129 -8.35 18.92 -21.22
CA ARG A 129 -9.31 19.72 -22.00
C ARG A 129 -10.37 20.34 -21.10
N GLY A 130 -9.99 21.41 -20.41
CA GLY A 130 -10.89 22.10 -19.50
C GLY A 130 -10.50 23.53 -19.14
N GLU A 131 -9.72 24.22 -19.97
CA GLU A 131 -9.61 25.69 -19.90
C GLU A 131 -9.67 26.27 -21.31
N SER A 132 -10.87 26.70 -21.70
CA SER A 132 -11.07 27.60 -22.83
C SER A 132 -12.35 28.40 -22.62
N GLY A 133 -12.16 29.66 -22.21
CA GLY A 133 -12.90 30.84 -22.66
C GLY A 133 -14.42 30.88 -22.52
N GLY A 134 -14.89 31.78 -21.64
CA GLY A 134 -16.24 32.33 -21.61
C GLY A 134 -16.27 33.52 -20.68
#